data_AF-F3AAA6-F1
#
_entry.id   AF-F3AAA6-F1
#
_cell.length_a   1.000
_cell.length_b   1.000
_cell.length_c   1.000
_cell.angle_alpha   90.00
_cell.angle_beta   90.00
_cell.angle_gamma   90.00
#
_symmetry.space_group_name_H-M   'P 1'
#
loop_
_entity.id
_entity.type
_entity.pdbx_description
1 polymer ?
#
loop_
_entity_poly.entity_id
_entity_poly.type
_entity_poly.pdbx_seq_one_letter_code
_entity_poly.pdbx_strand_id
1 'polypeptide(L)'
;MGFKSDIEIAQECTMEPITKIAEKAGIDDKYLEQYGKYKAKIDYNLLKESDAPNGKLILVTAINPTPAGEGKTTTTVGLADGMQRLGKNVMVALREPSLGPVFGVKGGAAGGGYAQVVPMEDINLHFTGDFHAIGAANNLLAAMLDNHIYQGNELNIDPRKITWRRCVDMNDRQLRFVL
;
A
#
# COMPACT_ATOMS: atom_id res chain seq x y z
N MET A 1 -5.91 22.00 25.77
CA MET A 1 -5.25 20.68 25.67
C MET A 1 -4.60 20.60 24.31
N GLY A 2 -3.27 20.42 24.25
CA GLY A 2 -2.57 20.22 22.98
C GLY A 2 -2.47 18.73 22.67
N PHE A 3 -3.00 18.30 21.53
CA PHE A 3 -2.77 16.96 21.02
C PHE A 3 -1.47 16.96 20.20
N LYS A 4 -0.67 15.91 20.33
CA LYS A 4 0.47 15.67 19.44
C LYS A 4 -0.07 15.43 18.02
N SER A 5 0.68 15.88 17.02
CA SER A 5 0.42 15.56 15.63
C SER A 5 0.66 14.08 15.35
N ASP A 6 0.07 13.57 14.26
CA ASP A 6 0.20 12.18 13.86
C ASP A 6 1.66 11.76 13.66
N ILE A 7 2.48 12.65 13.07
CA ILE A 7 3.90 12.38 12.81
C ILE A 7 4.73 12.36 14.09
N GLU A 8 4.43 13.21 15.07
CA GLU A 8 5.11 13.20 16.37
C GLU A 8 4.84 11.89 17.11
N ILE A 9 3.59 11.40 17.07
CA ILE A 9 3.23 10.10 17.66
C ILE A 9 3.99 8.96 16.96
N ALA A 10 4.07 8.98 15.63
CA ALA A 10 4.80 7.97 14.86
C ALA A 10 6.30 7.98 15.19
N GLN A 11 6.93 9.15 15.31
CA GLN A 11 8.36 9.29 15.58
C GLN A 11 8.75 8.88 17.02
N GLU A 12 7.85 9.05 17.99
CA GLU A 12 8.06 8.59 19.37
C GLU A 12 7.81 7.08 19.54
N CYS A 13 7.22 6.42 18.54
CA CYS A 13 6.93 4.99 18.60
C CYS A 13 8.21 4.15 18.63
N THR A 14 8.38 3.37 19.70
CA THR A 14 9.44 2.34 19.74
C THR A 14 8.98 1.11 18.98
N MET A 15 9.35 1.02 17.71
CA MET A 15 9.00 -0.10 16.83
C MET A 15 9.72 -1.40 17.23
N GLU A 16 9.01 -2.52 17.17
CA GLU A 16 9.62 -3.84 17.22
C GLU A 16 10.19 -4.23 15.84
N PRO A 17 11.33 -4.95 15.78
CA PRO A 17 11.82 -5.52 14.53
C PRO A 17 10.76 -6.35 13.83
N ILE A 18 10.68 -6.27 12.50
CA ILE A 18 9.64 -6.95 11.72
C ILE A 18 9.67 -8.47 11.89
N THR A 19 10.86 -9.04 12.15
CA THR A 19 11.03 -10.47 12.44
C THR A 19 10.27 -10.90 13.70
N LYS A 20 10.21 -10.07 14.74
CA LYS A 20 9.38 -10.34 15.93
C LYS A 20 7.88 -10.27 15.64
N ILE A 21 7.48 -9.36 14.75
CA ILE A 21 6.08 -9.26 14.33
C ILE A 21 5.67 -10.48 13.50
N ALA A 22 6.55 -10.94 12.60
CA ALA A 22 6.36 -12.14 11.81
C ALA A 22 6.27 -13.41 12.69
N GLU A 23 7.16 -13.53 13.69
CA GLU A 23 7.12 -14.61 14.68
C GLU A 23 5.77 -14.65 15.44
N LYS A 24 5.28 -13.49 15.90
CA LYS A 24 3.94 -13.38 16.54
C LYS A 24 2.80 -13.79 15.59
N ALA A 25 2.97 -13.58 14.28
CA ALA A 25 2.03 -14.00 13.26
C ALA A 25 2.19 -15.48 12.84
N GLY A 26 3.18 -16.19 13.38
CA GLY A 26 3.48 -17.58 13.02
C GLY A 26 4.11 -17.73 11.63
N ILE A 27 4.82 -16.70 11.15
CA ILE A 27 5.50 -16.71 9.86
C ILE A 27 6.98 -17.02 10.08
N ASP A 28 7.44 -18.11 9.46
CA ASP A 28 8.84 -18.54 9.50
C ASP A 28 9.76 -17.56 8.74
N ASP A 29 10.97 -17.35 9.28
CA ASP A 29 11.97 -16.43 8.72
C ASP A 29 12.34 -16.77 7.26
N LYS A 30 12.24 -18.05 6.85
CA LYS A 30 12.51 -18.46 5.46
C LYS A 30 11.59 -17.79 4.43
N TYR A 31 10.42 -17.30 4.87
CA TYR A 31 9.47 -16.59 4.00
C TYR A 31 9.63 -15.07 4.07
N LEU A 32 10.56 -14.54 4.87
CA LEU A 32 10.72 -13.11 5.08
C LEU A 32 11.87 -12.53 4.24
N GLU A 33 11.51 -11.56 3.41
CA GLU A 33 12.48 -10.72 2.71
C GLU A 33 12.47 -9.32 3.33
N GLN A 34 13.44 -9.01 4.19
CA GLN A 34 13.47 -7.76 4.95
C GLN A 34 13.84 -6.53 4.09
N TYR A 35 13.08 -5.45 4.25
CA TYR A 35 13.33 -4.12 3.69
C TYR A 35 13.71 -3.17 4.84
N GLY A 36 14.97 -3.27 5.26
CA GLY A 36 15.42 -2.70 6.52
C GLY A 36 14.86 -3.47 7.72
N LYS A 37 14.85 -2.84 8.91
CA LYS A 37 14.54 -3.53 10.17
C LYS A 37 13.04 -3.71 10.47
N TYR A 38 12.19 -2.90 9.85
CA TYR A 38 10.79 -2.72 10.26
C TYR A 38 9.78 -3.02 9.14
N LYS A 39 10.24 -3.59 8.01
CA LYS A 39 9.39 -3.96 6.87
C LYS A 39 9.90 -5.26 6.28
N ALA A 40 9.02 -6.07 5.74
CA ALA A 40 9.39 -7.27 5.00
C ALA A 40 8.33 -7.56 3.93
N LYS A 41 8.75 -8.21 2.84
CA LYS A 41 7.85 -8.96 1.97
C LYS A 41 7.75 -10.39 2.50
N ILE A 42 6.59 -10.99 2.28
CA ILE A 42 6.34 -12.39 2.61
C ILE A 42 6.29 -13.17 1.30
N ASP A 43 7.08 -14.24 1.20
CA ASP A 43 7.01 -15.15 0.05
C ASP A 43 5.61 -15.79 -0.02
N TYR A 44 4.94 -15.59 -1.16
CA TYR A 44 3.60 -16.09 -1.42
C TYR A 44 3.53 -17.63 -1.50
N ASN A 45 4.65 -18.33 -1.61
CA ASN A 45 4.69 -19.80 -1.50
C ASN A 45 4.16 -20.30 -0.14
N LEU A 46 4.23 -19.47 0.91
CA LEU A 46 3.57 -19.75 2.20
C LEU A 46 2.08 -20.12 2.04
N LEU A 47 1.37 -19.49 1.11
CA LEU A 47 -0.06 -19.77 0.87
C LEU A 47 -0.30 -21.15 0.27
N LYS A 48 0.70 -21.74 -0.39
CA LYS A 48 0.62 -23.09 -0.98
C LYS A 48 0.99 -24.17 0.03
N GLU A 49 1.84 -23.85 1.01
CA GLU A 49 2.31 -24.77 2.05
C GLU A 49 1.42 -24.77 3.30
N SER A 50 0.51 -23.81 3.44
CA SER A 50 -0.36 -23.68 4.61
C SER A 50 -1.70 -24.40 4.42
N ASP A 51 -1.97 -25.37 5.30
CA ASP A 51 -3.28 -26.03 5.44
C ASP A 51 -4.16 -25.37 6.53
N ALA A 52 -3.78 -24.19 7.01
CA ALA A 52 -4.51 -23.53 8.10
C ALA A 52 -5.92 -23.11 7.63
N PRO A 53 -6.96 -23.31 8.46
CA PRO A 53 -8.31 -22.88 8.13
C PRO A 53 -8.39 -21.35 8.08
N ASN A 54 -9.25 -20.82 7.21
CA ASN A 54 -9.50 -19.37 7.14
C ASN A 54 -9.99 -18.82 8.48
N GLY A 55 -9.40 -17.70 8.90
CA GLY A 55 -9.86 -16.93 10.05
C GLY A 55 -11.19 -16.22 9.81
N LYS A 56 -11.64 -15.42 10.79
CA LYS A 56 -12.81 -14.56 10.63
C LYS A 56 -12.43 -13.29 9.86
N LEU A 57 -13.17 -12.98 8.81
CA LEU A 57 -13.01 -11.76 8.03
C LEU A 57 -13.96 -10.67 8.55
N ILE A 58 -13.40 -9.54 8.98
CA ILE A 58 -14.15 -8.37 9.43
C ILE A 58 -13.90 -7.23 8.44
N LEU A 59 -14.95 -6.78 7.76
CA LEU A 59 -14.89 -5.65 6.84
C LEU A 59 -15.27 -4.35 7.56
N VAL A 60 -14.36 -3.38 7.56
CA VAL A 60 -14.65 -2.02 8.04
C VAL A 60 -15.06 -1.14 6.86
N THR A 61 -16.27 -0.58 6.94
CA THR A 61 -16.81 0.37 5.95
C THR A 61 -17.20 1.69 6.62
N ALA A 62 -17.59 2.68 5.81
CA ALA A 62 -18.07 3.97 6.28
C ALA A 62 -19.27 4.43 5.45
N ILE A 63 -19.98 5.45 5.95
CA ILE A 63 -20.97 6.20 5.18
C ILE A 63 -20.29 6.97 4.03
N ASN A 64 -21.08 7.65 3.19
CA ASN A 64 -20.57 8.54 2.16
C ASN A 64 -19.58 9.56 2.77
N PRO A 65 -18.41 9.77 2.15
CA PRO A 65 -17.39 10.66 2.69
C PRO A 65 -17.88 12.11 2.70
N THR A 66 -17.54 12.82 3.76
CA THR A 66 -17.87 14.22 4.00
C THR A 66 -16.58 15.01 4.32
N PRO A 67 -16.59 16.35 4.17
CA PRO A 67 -15.44 17.16 4.56
C PRO A 67 -15.03 17.06 6.03
N ALA A 68 -15.90 16.54 6.91
CA ALA A 68 -15.61 16.36 8.33
C ALA A 68 -14.63 15.18 8.58
N GLY A 69 -14.58 14.21 7.67
CA GLY A 69 -13.77 13.00 7.78
C GLY A 69 -14.38 11.93 8.68
N GLU A 70 -14.33 10.67 8.24
CA GLU A 70 -15.02 9.56 8.90
C GLU A 70 -14.09 8.67 9.75
N GLY A 71 -12.77 8.82 9.63
CA GLY A 71 -11.82 8.06 10.45
C GLY A 71 -11.74 6.55 10.16
N LYS A 72 -12.20 6.07 8.99
CA LYS A 72 -12.30 4.63 8.66
C LYS A 72 -11.01 3.84 8.91
N THR A 73 -9.86 4.35 8.46
CA THR A 73 -8.58 3.66 8.64
C THR A 73 -8.17 3.63 10.11
N THR A 74 -8.35 4.73 10.83
CA THR A 74 -8.13 4.82 12.29
C THR A 74 -8.97 3.78 13.04
N THR A 75 -10.24 3.63 12.67
CA THR A 75 -11.11 2.58 13.24
C THR A 75 -10.62 1.18 12.91
N THR A 76 -10.10 0.95 11.70
CA THR A 76 -9.58 -0.37 11.29
C THR A 76 -8.39 -0.78 12.14
N VAL A 77 -7.43 0.12 12.33
CA VAL A 77 -6.24 -0.14 13.18
C VAL A 77 -6.66 -0.27 14.65
N GLY A 78 -7.45 0.67 15.17
CA GLY A 78 -7.88 0.65 16.57
C GLY A 78 -8.76 -0.55 16.93
N LEU A 79 -9.56 -1.06 16.00
CA LEU A 79 -10.32 -2.30 16.20
C LEU A 79 -9.38 -3.50 16.36
N ALA A 80 -8.36 -3.62 15.50
CA ALA A 80 -7.39 -4.70 15.62
C ALA A 80 -6.57 -4.61 16.91
N ASP A 81 -6.10 -3.42 17.28
CA ASP A 81 -5.42 -3.20 18.56
C ASP A 81 -6.30 -3.59 19.76
N GLY A 82 -7.59 -3.21 19.71
CA GLY A 82 -8.57 -3.60 20.72
C GLY A 82 -8.78 -5.12 20.80
N MET A 83 -8.89 -5.79 19.65
CA MET A 83 -9.01 -7.25 19.58
C MET A 83 -7.76 -7.95 20.10
N GLN A 84 -6.57 -7.43 19.80
CA GLN A 84 -5.31 -7.95 20.31
C GLN A 84 -5.24 -7.84 21.84
N ARG A 85 -5.67 -6.70 22.42
CA ARG A 85 -5.77 -6.52 23.88
C ARG A 85 -6.75 -7.48 24.54
N LEU A 86 -7.74 -7.97 23.81
CA LEU A 86 -8.67 -9.02 24.24
C LEU A 86 -8.14 -10.45 24.03
N GLY A 87 -6.85 -10.59 23.68
CA GLY A 87 -6.18 -11.88 23.50
C GLY A 87 -6.57 -12.58 22.19
N LYS A 88 -7.06 -11.86 21.18
CA LYS A 88 -7.31 -12.43 19.85
C LYS A 88 -6.07 -12.33 18.96
N ASN A 89 -5.81 -13.39 18.19
CA ASN A 89 -4.85 -13.32 17.09
C ASN A 89 -5.52 -12.60 15.91
N VAL A 90 -4.98 -11.45 15.51
CA VAL A 90 -5.59 -10.52 14.56
C VAL A 90 -4.51 -9.83 13.74
N MET A 91 -4.81 -9.57 12.47
CA MET A 91 -3.98 -8.82 11.54
C MET A 91 -4.86 -7.85 10.75
N VAL A 92 -4.29 -6.72 10.33
CA VAL A 92 -4.95 -5.76 9.44
C VAL A 92 -4.40 -5.87 8.03
N ALA A 93 -5.28 -5.74 7.04
CA ALA A 93 -4.90 -5.59 5.64
C ALA A 93 -5.36 -4.19 5.17
N LEU A 94 -4.41 -3.38 4.73
CA LEU A 94 -4.64 -2.00 4.27
C LEU A 94 -4.07 -1.81 2.85
N ARG A 95 -4.44 -0.71 2.20
CA ARG A 95 -3.90 -0.32 0.89
C ARG A 95 -2.69 0.58 1.09
N GLU A 96 -1.67 0.39 0.25
CA GLU A 96 -0.57 1.35 0.10
C GLU A 96 -1.11 2.66 -0.49
N PRO A 97 -0.75 3.83 0.08
CA PRO A 97 -1.09 5.12 -0.50
C PRO A 97 -0.23 5.45 -1.72
N SER A 98 -0.82 6.16 -2.68
CA SER A 98 -0.08 6.70 -3.83
C SER A 98 0.87 7.82 -3.41
N LEU A 99 2.03 7.88 -4.06
CA LEU A 99 3.10 8.83 -3.79
C LEU A 99 2.71 10.26 -4.16
N GLY A 100 2.06 10.45 -5.32
CA GLY A 100 1.71 11.77 -5.85
C GLY A 100 0.94 12.68 -4.86
N PRO A 101 -0.14 12.20 -4.23
CA PRO A 101 -0.92 12.95 -3.23
C PRO A 101 -0.14 13.47 -2.02
N VAL A 102 0.97 12.81 -1.64
CA VAL A 102 1.82 13.21 -0.51
C VAL A 102 2.47 14.56 -0.75
N PHE A 103 2.84 14.85 -2.01
CA PHE A 103 3.41 16.14 -2.42
C PHE A 103 2.34 17.17 -2.82
N GLY A 104 1.05 16.85 -2.65
CA GLY A 104 -0.06 17.74 -2.93
C GLY A 104 -0.73 18.23 -1.65
N VAL A 105 -1.71 17.46 -1.17
CA VAL A 105 -2.63 17.87 -0.09
C VAL A 105 -2.71 16.84 1.04
N LYS A 106 -2.36 15.57 0.80
CA LYS A 106 -2.66 14.46 1.72
C LYS A 106 -1.40 13.82 2.27
N GLY A 107 -1.05 14.12 3.52
CA GLY A 107 0.19 13.64 4.15
C GLY A 107 0.11 12.33 4.94
N GLY A 108 -1.07 11.74 5.17
CA GLY A 108 -1.19 10.54 6.01
C GLY A 108 -2.36 9.64 5.62
N ALA A 109 -2.07 8.35 5.37
CA ALA A 109 -3.08 7.39 4.90
C ALA A 109 -3.24 6.14 5.78
N ALA A 110 -2.35 5.94 6.76
CA ALA A 110 -2.25 4.70 7.54
C ALA A 110 -2.81 4.82 8.96
N GLY A 111 -3.91 5.56 9.15
CA GLY A 111 -4.56 5.76 10.45
C GLY A 111 -4.43 7.20 10.95
N GLY A 112 -4.55 7.41 12.26
CA GLY A 112 -4.42 8.72 12.91
C GLY A 112 -4.44 8.61 14.44
N GLY A 113 -3.85 9.58 15.12
CA GLY A 113 -3.64 9.56 16.57
C GLY A 113 -2.81 8.34 17.01
N TYR A 114 -3.24 7.65 18.06
CA TYR A 114 -2.57 6.46 18.59
C TYR A 114 -2.95 5.15 17.87
N ALA A 115 -3.73 5.23 16.80
CA ALA A 115 -4.10 4.08 15.98
C ALA A 115 -3.57 4.28 14.55
N GLN A 116 -2.31 3.91 14.36
CA GLN A 116 -1.55 4.10 13.13
C GLN A 116 -0.74 2.85 12.77
N VAL A 117 -0.43 2.68 11.49
CA VAL A 117 0.60 1.74 11.01
C VAL A 117 1.89 2.51 10.74
N VAL A 118 3.00 1.97 11.22
CA VAL A 118 4.36 2.56 11.11
C VAL A 118 5.31 1.57 10.43
N PRO A 119 6.41 2.03 9.78
CA PRO A 119 6.90 3.40 9.65
C PRO A 119 6.14 4.26 8.63
N MET A 120 5.61 5.40 9.08
CA MET A 120 4.68 6.23 8.30
C MET A 120 5.36 6.91 7.10
N GLU A 121 6.59 7.37 7.29
CA GLU A 121 7.41 7.99 6.25
C GLU A 121 7.70 7.03 5.09
N ASP A 122 8.02 5.77 5.38
CA ASP A 122 8.29 4.78 4.34
C ASP A 122 7.01 4.41 3.59
N ILE A 123 5.90 4.20 4.31
CA ILE A 123 4.60 3.83 3.74
C ILE A 123 4.08 4.91 2.78
N ASN A 124 4.31 6.18 3.09
CA ASN A 124 3.87 7.29 2.26
C ASN A 124 4.81 7.59 1.08
N LEU A 125 6.00 7.01 1.04
CA LEU A 125 7.00 7.28 0.00
C LEU A 125 7.15 6.09 -0.95
N HIS A 126 8.33 5.47 -0.97
CA HIS A 126 8.63 4.38 -1.89
C HIS A 126 8.28 3.00 -1.32
N PHE A 127 7.95 2.94 -0.03
CA PHE A 127 7.66 1.74 0.74
C PHE A 127 8.56 0.55 0.38
N THR A 128 8.03 -0.45 -0.33
CA THR A 128 8.81 -1.61 -0.81
C THR A 128 8.97 -1.65 -2.34
N GLY A 129 8.55 -0.58 -3.03
CA GLY A 129 8.73 -0.40 -4.47
C GLY A 129 7.60 -0.93 -5.34
N ASP A 130 6.45 -1.28 -4.76
CA ASP A 130 5.37 -1.95 -5.50
C ASP A 130 4.75 -1.06 -6.58
N PHE A 131 4.53 0.21 -6.29
CA PHE A 131 4.01 1.14 -7.30
C PHE A 131 5.02 1.47 -8.39
N HIS A 132 6.33 1.41 -8.11
CA HIS A 132 7.35 1.50 -9.14
C HIS A 132 7.32 0.29 -10.08
N ALA A 133 7.17 -0.92 -9.52
CA ALA A 133 7.04 -2.14 -10.32
C ALA A 133 5.79 -2.14 -11.19
N ILE A 134 4.64 -1.70 -10.65
CA ILE A 134 3.40 -1.54 -11.43
C ILE A 134 3.57 -0.52 -12.54
N GLY A 135 4.16 0.64 -12.24
CA GLY A 135 4.44 1.67 -13.25
C GLY A 135 5.38 1.18 -14.36
N ALA A 136 6.44 0.46 -13.99
CA ALA A 136 7.37 -0.13 -14.95
C ALA A 136 6.68 -1.15 -15.87
N ALA A 137 5.88 -2.07 -15.31
CA ALA A 137 5.12 -3.04 -16.09
C ALA A 137 4.11 -2.38 -17.04
N ASN A 138 3.35 -1.39 -16.55
CA ASN A 138 2.38 -0.65 -17.36
C ASN A 138 3.04 0.05 -18.55
N ASN A 139 4.16 0.74 -18.29
CA ASN A 139 4.85 1.54 -19.28
C ASN A 139 5.69 0.69 -20.24
N LEU A 140 6.16 -0.50 -19.81
CA LEU A 140 6.75 -1.48 -20.71
C LEU A 140 5.75 -1.93 -21.77
N LEU A 141 4.50 -2.24 -21.39
CA LEU A 141 3.46 -2.61 -22.35
C LEU A 141 3.17 -1.46 -23.33
N ALA A 142 3.08 -0.22 -22.84
CA ALA A 142 2.92 0.95 -23.70
C ALA A 142 4.08 1.11 -24.70
N ALA A 143 5.32 0.91 -24.24
CA ALA A 143 6.51 0.96 -25.10
C ALA A 143 6.53 -0.17 -26.15
N MET A 144 6.16 -1.39 -25.76
CA MET A 144 6.06 -2.52 -26.68
C MET A 144 4.99 -2.30 -27.75
N LEU A 145 3.86 -1.69 -27.38
CA LEU A 145 2.78 -1.36 -28.32
C LEU A 145 3.26 -0.38 -29.39
N ASP A 146 3.89 0.73 -28.99
CA ASP A 146 4.42 1.72 -29.94
C ASP A 146 5.54 1.11 -30.80
N ASN A 147 6.41 0.29 -30.21
CA ASN A 147 7.46 -0.42 -30.95
C ASN A 147 6.88 -1.40 -31.98
N HIS A 148 5.83 -2.16 -31.63
CA HIS A 148 5.17 -3.07 -32.56
C HIS A 148 4.61 -2.34 -33.79
N ILE A 149 3.99 -1.18 -33.58
CA ILE A 149 3.48 -0.33 -34.67
C ILE A 149 4.65 0.20 -35.50
N TYR A 150 5.73 0.65 -34.86
CA TYR A 150 6.92 1.18 -35.54
C TYR A 150 7.63 0.14 -36.41
N GLN A 151 7.72 -1.11 -35.97
CA GLN A 151 8.48 -2.19 -36.65
C GLN A 151 7.74 -2.85 -37.81
N GLY A 152 6.53 -2.39 -38.16
CA GLY A 152 5.78 -2.91 -39.31
C GLY A 152 4.29 -3.15 -39.05
N ASN A 153 3.85 -3.03 -37.79
CA ASN A 153 2.44 -3.12 -37.41
C ASN A 153 1.72 -4.36 -37.98
N GLU A 154 2.30 -5.54 -37.84
CA GLU A 154 1.75 -6.80 -38.42
C GLU A 154 0.33 -7.12 -37.93
N LEU A 155 -0.06 -6.58 -36.78
CA LEU A 155 -1.40 -6.73 -36.19
C LEU A 155 -2.40 -5.68 -36.71
N ASN A 156 -1.98 -4.77 -37.60
CA ASN A 156 -2.78 -3.71 -38.19
C ASN A 156 -3.54 -2.88 -37.13
N ILE A 157 -2.85 -2.51 -36.06
CA ILE A 157 -3.39 -1.71 -34.96
C ILE A 157 -3.66 -0.30 -35.47
N ASP A 158 -4.86 0.21 -35.27
CA ASP A 158 -5.21 1.62 -35.51
C ASP A 158 -4.76 2.47 -34.32
N PRO A 159 -3.74 3.34 -34.46
CA PRO A 159 -3.19 4.11 -33.33
C PRO A 159 -4.23 5.00 -32.64
N ARG A 160 -5.29 5.40 -33.35
CA ARG A 160 -6.35 6.27 -32.83
C ARG A 160 -7.30 5.53 -31.88
N LYS A 161 -7.28 4.20 -31.88
CA LYS A 161 -8.15 3.34 -31.07
C LYS A 161 -7.42 2.71 -29.89
N ILE A 162 -6.16 3.06 -29.67
CA ILE A 162 -5.39 2.59 -28.52
C ILE A 162 -6.03 3.15 -27.24
N THR A 163 -6.48 2.25 -26.37
CA THR A 163 -7.05 2.58 -25.06
C THR A 163 -6.03 2.47 -23.92
N TRP A 164 -4.93 1.74 -24.14
CA TRP A 164 -3.85 1.61 -23.16
C TRP A 164 -3.08 2.93 -23.03
N ARG A 165 -2.81 3.38 -21.80
CA ARG A 165 -2.12 4.65 -21.54
C ARG A 165 -0.89 4.42 -20.67
N ARG A 166 0.11 5.30 -20.84
CA ARG A 166 1.22 5.42 -19.88
C ARG A 166 0.71 5.94 -18.53
N CYS A 167 1.43 5.65 -17.47
CA CYS A 167 1.12 6.13 -16.13
C CYS A 167 2.37 6.63 -15.38
N VAL A 168 2.14 7.47 -14.38
CA VAL A 168 3.16 7.93 -13.43
C VAL A 168 2.48 8.16 -12.08
N ASP A 169 3.13 7.77 -11.00
CA ASP A 169 2.62 8.01 -9.63
C ASP A 169 2.96 9.43 -9.15
N MET A 170 2.45 10.41 -9.88
CA MET A 170 2.63 11.85 -9.64
C MET A 170 1.34 12.59 -9.96
N ASN A 171 1.09 13.68 -9.23
CA ASN A 171 -0.02 14.58 -9.50
C ASN A 171 0.31 15.55 -10.66
N ASP A 172 0.50 15.00 -11.85
CA ASP A 172 0.87 15.78 -13.04
C ASP A 172 -0.31 15.92 -14.01
N ARG A 173 -0.94 17.10 -14.01
CA ARG A 173 -2.05 17.41 -14.91
C ARG A 173 -1.61 17.58 -16.37
N GLN A 174 -0.33 17.86 -16.62
CA GLN A 174 0.19 18.12 -17.97
C GLN A 174 0.14 16.86 -18.85
N LEU A 175 0.21 15.68 -18.24
CA LEU A 175 0.20 14.39 -18.93
C LEU A 175 -1.22 13.85 -19.22
N ARG A 176 -2.29 14.61 -18.91
CA ARG A 176 -3.67 14.16 -19.15
C ARG A 176 -3.98 13.97 -20.63
N PHE A 177 -3.45 14.84 -21.48
CA PHE A 177 -3.64 14.82 -22.93
C PHE A 177 -2.31 15.21 -23.58
N VAL A 178 -1.72 14.27 -24.32
CA VAL A 178 -0.44 14.42 -25.02
C VAL A 178 -0.63 13.99 -26.47
N LEU A 179 0.23 14.50 -27.36
CA LEU A 179 0.27 14.12 -28.77
C LEU A 179 1.18 12.90 -28.97
#